data_AF-A0A6J4I032-F1
#
_entry.id   AF-A0A6J4I032-F1
#
_cell.length_a   1.000
_cell.length_b   1.000
_cell.length_c   1.000
_cell.angle_alpha   90.00
_cell.angle_beta   90.00
_cell.angle_gamma   90.00
#
_symmetry.space_group_name_H-M   'P 1'
#
loop_
_entity.id
_entity.type
_entity.pdbx_description
1 polymer ?
#
loop_
_entity_poly.entity_id
_entity_poly.type
_entity_poly.pdbx_seq_one_letter_code
_entity_poly.pdbx_strand_id
1 'polypeptide(L)'
;MTPPRPRALLLGSLLLSLAGCGLFGNPTPLRPELPDADAPAQRACLQEARGAESVRDLERQRNPQNTPNWERLAEETSVRVNRAYRDCLRRAGLALPGGVEAVRPR
;
A
#
# COMPACT_ATOMS: atom_id res chain seq x y z
N MET A 1 48.93 -22.09 16.88
CA MET A 1 47.47 -21.89 17.03
C MET A 1 47.26 -20.66 17.91
N THR A 2 46.93 -19.51 17.31
CA THR A 2 46.72 -18.24 18.00
C THR A 2 45.23 -18.05 18.31
N PRO A 3 44.84 -17.76 19.55
CA PRO A 3 43.43 -17.59 19.90
C PRO A 3 42.86 -16.31 19.27
N PRO A 4 41.61 -16.31 18.79
CA PRO A 4 40.98 -15.12 18.23
C PRO A 4 40.79 -14.05 19.31
N ARG A 5 41.13 -12.81 18.96
CA ARG A 5 41.07 -11.65 19.87
C ARG A 5 39.62 -11.31 20.23
N PRO A 6 39.31 -11.01 21.51
CA PRO A 6 37.94 -10.81 22.00
C PRO A 6 37.20 -9.63 21.36
N ARG A 7 37.92 -8.68 20.73
CA ARG A 7 37.33 -7.56 19.99
C ARG A 7 36.56 -7.98 18.74
N ALA A 8 36.93 -9.09 18.10
CA ALA A 8 36.25 -9.58 16.90
C ALA A 8 34.85 -10.15 17.23
N LEU A 9 34.69 -10.73 18.42
CA LEU A 9 33.42 -11.30 18.89
C LEU A 9 32.39 -10.22 19.21
N LEU A 10 32.83 -9.10 19.78
CA LEU A 10 31.94 -7.97 20.09
C LEU A 10 31.39 -7.30 18.82
N LEU A 11 32.24 -7.09 17.80
CA LEU A 11 31.79 -6.54 16.51
C LEU A 11 30.79 -7.47 15.80
N GLY A 12 31.04 -8.78 15.83
CA GLY A 12 30.15 -9.77 15.23
C GLY A 12 28.76 -9.76 15.88
N SER A 13 28.71 -9.72 17.22
CA SER A 13 27.43 -9.67 17.95
C SER A 13 26.61 -8.41 17.65
N LEU A 14 27.26 -7.26 17.46
CA LEU A 14 26.60 -5.99 17.14
C LEU A 14 26.04 -5.97 15.71
N LEU A 15 26.75 -6.58 14.76
CA LEU A 15 26.29 -6.70 13.37
C LEU A 15 25.10 -7.67 13.24
N LEU A 16 25.10 -8.76 14.02
CA LEU A 16 23.99 -9.71 14.07
C LEU A 16 22.72 -9.12 14.68
N SER A 17 22.83 -8.28 15.72
CA SER A 17 21.66 -7.62 16.32
C SER A 17 21.07 -6.51 15.45
N LEU A 18 21.87 -5.82 14.62
CA LEU A 18 21.33 -4.86 13.64
C LEU A 18 20.61 -5.54 12.46
N ALA A 19 21.02 -6.73 12.05
CA ALA A 19 20.38 -7.46 10.94
C ALA A 19 18.96 -7.97 11.29
N GLY A 20 18.65 -8.18 12.57
CA GLY A 20 17.36 -8.73 13.01
C GLY A 20 16.16 -7.78 12.84
N CYS A 21 16.38 -6.47 12.91
CA CYS A 21 15.27 -5.49 12.86
C CYS A 21 14.64 -5.31 11.47
N GLY A 22 15.32 -5.73 10.39
CA GLY A 22 14.77 -5.64 9.03
C GLY A 22 13.87 -6.83 8.65
N LEU A 23 14.05 -7.97 9.30
CA LEU A 23 13.41 -9.23 8.88
C LEU A 23 11.95 -9.36 9.35
N PHE A 24 11.58 -8.65 10.42
CA PHE A 24 10.24 -8.73 11.03
C PHE A 24 9.40 -7.45 10.84
N GLY A 25 9.93 -6.45 10.13
CA GLY A 25 9.41 -5.08 10.19
C GLY A 25 8.34 -4.70 9.17
N ASN A 26 8.06 -5.49 8.13
CA ASN A 26 7.05 -5.10 7.14
C ASN A 26 6.45 -6.33 6.45
N PRO A 27 5.24 -6.78 6.83
CA PRO A 27 4.42 -7.53 5.87
C PRO A 27 4.26 -6.61 4.66
N THR A 28 4.66 -7.08 3.48
CA THR A 28 4.44 -6.37 2.24
C THR A 28 2.96 -6.00 2.19
N PRO A 29 2.58 -4.71 2.17
CA PRO A 29 1.17 -4.36 2.12
C PRO A 29 0.63 -5.02 0.85
N LEU A 30 -0.34 -5.94 1.00
CA LEU A 30 -1.10 -6.43 -0.13
C LEU A 30 -1.75 -5.19 -0.72
N ARG A 31 -1.15 -4.66 -1.78
CA ARG A 31 -1.67 -3.51 -2.50
C ARG A 31 -3.06 -3.94 -2.95
N PRO A 32 -4.14 -3.24 -2.56
CA PRO A 32 -5.46 -3.62 -2.99
C PRO A 32 -5.46 -3.55 -4.51
N GLU A 33 -5.55 -4.71 -5.15
CA GLU A 33 -5.61 -4.81 -6.59
C GLU A 33 -6.96 -4.22 -7.00
N LEU A 34 -6.94 -3.23 -7.88
CA LEU A 34 -8.17 -2.70 -8.42
C LEU A 34 -8.80 -3.83 -9.24
N PRO A 35 -10.10 -4.13 -9.04
CA PRO A 35 -10.75 -5.17 -9.83
C PRO A 35 -10.68 -4.81 -11.32
N ASP A 36 -10.27 -5.77 -12.14
CA ASP A 36 -10.37 -5.64 -13.59
C ASP A 36 -11.86 -5.47 -13.95
N ALA A 37 -12.15 -4.38 -14.66
CA ALA A 37 -13.51 -4.02 -15.01
C ALA A 37 -13.88 -4.71 -16.33
N ASP A 38 -14.52 -5.88 -16.23
CA ASP A 38 -14.90 -6.71 -17.38
C ASP A 38 -15.98 -6.05 -18.26
N ALA A 39 -16.87 -5.25 -17.65
CA ALA A 39 -17.99 -4.62 -18.35
C ALA A 39 -17.72 -3.13 -18.72
N PRO A 40 -18.24 -2.62 -19.86
CA PRO A 40 -18.11 -1.21 -20.23
C PRO A 40 -18.60 -0.22 -19.15
N ALA A 41 -19.71 -0.55 -18.48
CA ALA A 41 -20.26 0.29 -17.42
C ALA A 41 -19.36 0.31 -16.16
N GLN A 42 -18.73 -0.82 -15.84
CA GLN A 42 -17.74 -0.87 -14.76
C GLN A 42 -16.49 -0.06 -15.11
N ARG A 43 -16.02 -0.11 -16.38
CA ARG A 43 -14.90 0.72 -16.84
C ARG A 43 -15.20 2.21 -16.71
N ALA A 44 -16.42 2.64 -17.03
CA ALA A 44 -16.85 4.03 -16.83
C ALA A 44 -16.77 4.42 -15.34
N CYS A 45 -17.30 3.59 -14.45
CA CYS A 45 -17.17 3.81 -13.01
C CYS A 45 -15.73 3.85 -12.52
N LEU A 46 -14.84 3.04 -13.10
CA LEU A 46 -13.42 3.05 -12.73
C LEU A 46 -12.72 4.36 -13.15
N GLN A 47 -13.06 4.89 -14.32
CA GLN A 47 -12.52 6.18 -14.78
C GLN A 47 -13.04 7.34 -13.92
N GLU A 48 -14.32 7.33 -13.57
CA GLU A 48 -14.91 8.31 -12.64
C GLU A 48 -14.20 8.25 -11.27
N ALA A 49 -13.99 7.05 -10.74
CA ALA A 49 -13.33 6.84 -9.45
C ALA A 49 -11.89 7.37 -9.42
N ARG A 50 -11.13 7.19 -10.50
CA ARG A 50 -9.77 7.75 -10.64
C ARG A 50 -9.77 9.28 -10.70
N GLY A 51 -10.84 9.87 -11.21
CA GLY A 51 -11.02 11.31 -11.30
C GLY A 51 -11.63 11.97 -10.07
N ALA A 52 -12.02 11.20 -9.04
CA ALA A 52 -12.72 11.71 -7.86
C ALA A 52 -11.88 12.75 -7.09
N GLU A 53 -12.53 13.78 -6.53
CA GLU A 53 -11.83 14.85 -5.81
C GLU A 53 -10.99 14.30 -4.66
N SER A 54 -11.51 13.33 -3.93
CA SER A 54 -10.78 12.67 -2.83
C SER A 54 -9.48 12.00 -3.28
N VAL A 55 -9.39 11.57 -4.54
CA VAL A 55 -8.14 11.01 -5.12
C VAL A 55 -7.21 12.15 -5.55
N ARG A 56 -7.75 13.19 -6.18
CA ARG A 56 -6.98 14.39 -6.57
C ARG A 56 -6.33 15.06 -5.35
N ASP A 57 -7.01 15.10 -4.21
CA ASP A 57 -6.47 15.62 -2.94
C ASP A 57 -5.18 14.92 -2.51
N LEU A 58 -5.08 13.60 -2.71
CA LEU A 58 -3.90 12.80 -2.36
C LEU A 58 -2.78 13.01 -3.37
N GLU A 59 -3.12 13.07 -4.66
CA GLU A 59 -2.13 13.32 -5.72
C GLU A 59 -1.43 14.67 -5.52
N ARG A 60 -2.15 15.70 -5.07
CA ARG A 60 -1.58 17.02 -4.72
C ARG A 60 -0.57 16.97 -3.56
N GLN A 61 -0.61 15.92 -2.73
CA GLN A 61 0.32 15.74 -1.61
C GLN A 61 1.57 14.95 -1.99
N ARG A 62 1.65 14.39 -3.21
CA ARG A 62 2.77 13.53 -3.60
C ARG A 62 4.07 14.31 -3.67
N ASN A 63 5.04 13.85 -2.90
CA ASN A 63 6.41 14.34 -2.94
C ASN A 63 7.36 13.22 -3.43
N PRO A 64 7.86 13.28 -4.68
CA PRO A 64 8.78 12.28 -5.22
C PRO A 64 10.10 12.15 -4.45
N GLN A 65 10.50 13.17 -3.68
CA GLN A 65 11.72 13.16 -2.88
C GLN A 65 11.52 12.52 -1.49
N ASN A 66 10.29 12.10 -1.15
CA ASN A 66 9.95 11.46 0.11
C ASN A 66 9.32 10.08 -0.19
N THR A 67 10.17 9.07 -0.40
CA THR A 67 9.75 7.70 -0.75
C THR A 67 8.74 7.11 0.25
N PRO A 68 8.92 7.22 1.59
CA PRO A 68 7.92 6.72 2.54
C PRO A 68 6.56 7.40 2.41
N ASN A 69 6.54 8.72 2.17
CA ASN A 69 5.30 9.45 1.92
C ASN A 69 4.64 9.01 0.61
N TRP A 70 5.44 8.73 -0.43
CA TRP A 70 4.95 8.27 -1.71
C TRP A 70 4.25 6.91 -1.62
N GLU A 71 4.84 5.96 -0.90
CA GLU A 71 4.26 4.62 -0.68
C GLU A 71 2.95 4.70 0.10
N ARG A 72 2.94 5.47 1.21
CA ARG A 72 1.72 5.70 2.00
C ARG A 72 0.60 6.32 1.15
N LEU A 73 0.91 7.35 0.36
CA LEU A 73 -0.07 7.99 -0.50
C LEU A 73 -0.57 7.06 -1.61
N ALA A 74 0.30 6.22 -2.17
CA ALA A 74 -0.11 5.23 -3.19
C ALA A 74 -1.11 4.21 -2.62
N GLU A 75 -0.93 3.79 -1.37
CA GLU A 75 -1.87 2.90 -0.68
C GLU A 75 -3.21 3.61 -0.41
N GLU A 76 -3.16 4.84 0.10
CA GLU A 76 -4.36 5.66 0.34
C GLU A 76 -5.12 5.94 -0.96
N THR A 77 -4.42 6.19 -2.06
CA THR A 77 -5.03 6.38 -3.39
C THR A 77 -5.79 5.13 -3.81
N SER A 78 -5.22 3.92 -3.63
CA SER A 78 -5.94 2.66 -3.96
C SER A 78 -7.25 2.53 -3.18
N VAL A 79 -7.22 2.81 -1.87
CA VAL A 79 -8.43 2.75 -1.02
C VAL A 79 -9.49 3.75 -1.49
N ARG A 80 -9.09 5.01 -1.76
CA ARG A 80 -10.04 6.05 -2.18
C ARG A 80 -10.64 5.77 -3.56
N VAL A 81 -9.84 5.24 -4.49
CA VAL A 81 -10.33 4.80 -5.79
C VAL A 81 -11.32 3.64 -5.64
N ASN A 82 -11.01 2.63 -4.82
CA ASN A 82 -11.91 1.50 -4.59
C ASN A 82 -13.26 1.96 -4.00
N ARG A 83 -13.22 2.85 -2.99
CA ARG A 83 -14.42 3.43 -2.40
C ARG A 83 -15.28 4.17 -3.44
N ALA A 84 -14.67 5.08 -4.20
CA ALA A 84 -15.36 5.85 -5.22
C ALA A 84 -15.94 4.95 -6.33
N TYR A 85 -15.21 3.88 -6.70
CA TYR A 85 -15.69 2.87 -7.65
C TYR A 85 -16.94 2.17 -7.15
N ARG A 86 -16.95 1.69 -5.89
CA ARG A 86 -18.13 1.05 -5.27
C ARG A 86 -19.31 2.02 -5.14
N ASP A 87 -19.05 3.29 -4.84
CA ASP A 87 -20.08 4.34 -4.79
C ASP A 87 -20.72 4.57 -6.18
N CYS A 88 -19.92 4.55 -7.26
CA CYS A 88 -20.44 4.61 -8.62
C CYS A 88 -21.28 3.37 -8.97
N LEU A 89 -20.77 2.16 -8.70
CA LEU A 89 -21.51 0.92 -8.96
C LEU A 89 -22.86 0.89 -8.23
N ARG A 90 -22.90 1.30 -6.95
CA ARG A 90 -24.13 1.40 -6.17
C ARG A 90 -25.14 2.36 -6.79
N ARG A 91 -24.70 3.55 -7.21
CA ARG A 91 -25.58 4.53 -7.88
C ARG A 91 -26.09 4.05 -9.24
N ALA A 92 -25.27 3.29 -9.96
CA ALA A 92 -25.61 2.74 -11.27
C ALA A 92 -26.45 1.44 -11.20
N GLY A 93 -26.72 0.91 -9.99
CA GLY A 93 -27.43 -0.36 -9.82
C GLY A 93 -26.64 -1.58 -10.31
N LEU A 94 -25.31 -1.47 -10.38
CA LEU A 94 -24.43 -2.53 -10.86
C LEU A 94 -24.00 -3.46 -9.72
N ALA A 95 -23.74 -4.72 -10.06
CA ALA A 95 -23.21 -5.69 -9.11
C ALA A 95 -21.88 -5.21 -8.52
N LEU A 96 -21.75 -5.29 -7.19
CA LEU A 96 -20.51 -4.96 -6.51
C LEU A 96 -19.51 -6.11 -6.65
N PRO A 97 -18.21 -5.80 -6.84
CA PRO A 97 -17.17 -6.82 -6.75
C PRO A 97 -17.18 -7.44 -5.35
N GLY A 98 -17.01 -8.76 -5.30
CA GLY A 98 -16.81 -9.51 -4.06
C GLY A 98 -15.49 -9.14 -3.38
N GLY A 99 -15.28 -9.67 -2.17
CA GLY A 99 -14.06 -9.45 -1.38
C GLY A 99 -14.29 -8.63 -0.11
N VAL A 100 -13.44 -8.87 0.89
CA VAL A 100 -13.43 -8.15 2.17
C VAL A 100 -12.42 -7.01 2.13
N GLU A 101 -12.75 -5.87 2.72
CA GLU A 101 -11.78 -4.78 2.91
C GLU A 101 -10.81 -5.15 4.04
N ALA A 102 -9.52 -4.89 3.85
CA ALA A 102 -8.51 -5.15 4.88
C ALA A 102 -8.76 -4.26 6.11
N VAL A 103 -8.82 -4.87 7.30
CA VAL A 103 -8.98 -4.15 8.57
C VAL A 103 -7.71 -3.35 8.86
N ARG A 104 -7.83 -2.03 9.07
CA ARG A 104 -6.71 -1.19 9.51
C ARG A 104 -6.69 -1.03 11.04
N PRO A 105 -5.54 -1.27 11.71
CA PRO A 105 -5.36 -0.78 13.07
C PRO A 105 -5.38 0.76 13.07
N ARG A 106 -6.03 1.35 14.09
CA ARG A 106 -6.08 2.80 14.32
C ARG A 106 -4.93 3.25 15.22
#